data_AF-A0A9E1S412-F1
#
_entry.id   AF-A0A9E1S412-F1
#
_cell.length_a   1.000
_cell.length_b   1.000
_cell.length_c   1.000
_cell.angle_alpha   90.00
_cell.angle_beta   90.00
_cell.angle_gamma   90.00
#
_symmetry.space_group_name_H-M   'P 1'
#
loop_
_entity.id
_entity.type
_entity.pdbx_description
1 polymer ?
#
loop_
_entity_poly.entity_id
_entity_poly.type
_entity_poly.pdbx_seq_one_letter_code
_entity_poly.pdbx_strand_id
1 'polypeptide(L)'
;MTGDSPDTATPYVWQTPKNIVQKELTEQTEALAWPGDQALIEWIAHMPIYRKLSRSRLRMVLEAVEDHLLGWGTEKGTYQETRVKRHSFHIEHLMPQEWSKHWPLPEETDETERDARVQLLGNLTLLPQRLNSKVSNGPWTGDGGKVENLRKHDNLIINRTLLRQYDDFWSEGEIDSRTTALSEIIAEIWPVPEGHAPLAIREQKPASGSARIDLADLLSADFIEGGATIYPRSEKFEGLRATINSEGAIELGGQKFDSLSAAAKHLTGRPTNGWWWWTIEVGSDQHELREIRQEYLDAQGCDDTEDDED
;
A
#
# COMPACT_ATOMS: atom_id res chain seq x y z
N MET A 1 20.32 12.14 -64.34
CA MET A 1 20.45 12.84 -63.06
C MET A 1 19.14 12.70 -62.34
N THR A 2 19.08 11.67 -61.50
CA THR A 2 17.98 11.34 -60.60
C THR A 2 18.02 12.29 -59.40
N GLY A 3 16.98 13.08 -59.21
CA GLY A 3 16.81 13.91 -58.02
C GLY A 3 15.79 13.24 -57.11
N ASP A 4 16.29 12.74 -55.98
CA ASP A 4 15.54 12.08 -54.92
C ASP A 4 14.62 13.07 -54.20
N SER A 5 13.44 12.59 -53.80
CA SER A 5 12.46 13.33 -52.98
C SER A 5 13.00 13.58 -51.57
N PRO A 6 12.69 14.72 -50.94
CA PRO A 6 12.96 14.89 -49.53
C PRO A 6 11.97 14.07 -48.68
N ASP A 7 12.57 13.19 -47.89
CA ASP A 7 11.99 12.32 -46.88
C ASP A 7 11.10 13.11 -45.90
N THR A 8 9.82 12.74 -45.84
CA THR A 8 8.87 13.28 -44.86
C THR A 8 9.15 12.62 -43.51
N ALA A 9 9.92 13.29 -42.65
CA ALA A 9 10.09 12.89 -41.27
C ALA A 9 8.72 12.82 -40.56
N THR A 10 8.29 11.62 -40.21
CA THR A 10 7.14 11.39 -39.32
C THR A 10 7.45 11.96 -37.93
N PRO A 11 6.57 12.79 -37.35
CA PRO A 11 6.80 13.35 -36.03
C PRO A 11 6.71 12.25 -34.97
N TYR A 12 7.71 12.20 -34.08
CA TYR A 12 7.72 11.31 -32.93
C TYR A 12 6.55 11.68 -32.00
N VAL A 13 5.50 10.85 -32.00
CA VAL A 13 4.33 11.05 -31.12
C VAL A 13 4.70 10.53 -29.74
N TRP A 14 4.90 11.44 -28.79
CA TRP A 14 4.97 11.09 -27.38
C TRP A 14 3.65 10.43 -26.96
N GLN A 15 3.67 9.13 -26.65
CA GLN A 15 2.53 8.48 -26.03
C GLN A 15 2.43 8.93 -24.57
N THR A 16 1.30 9.51 -24.18
CA THR A 16 1.00 9.87 -22.79
C THR A 16 1.06 8.59 -21.92
N PRO A 17 1.54 8.63 -20.65
CA PRO A 17 1.68 7.44 -19.79
C PRO A 17 0.41 6.59 -19.69
N LYS A 18 -0.76 7.22 -19.76
CA LYS A 18 -2.08 6.56 -19.81
C LYS A 18 -2.20 5.55 -20.96
N ASN A 19 -1.69 5.89 -22.14
CA ASN A 19 -1.78 5.05 -23.33
C ASN A 19 -0.83 3.84 -23.27
N ILE A 20 0.30 3.97 -22.57
CA ILE A 20 1.27 2.89 -22.38
C ILE A 20 0.72 1.86 -21.39
N VAL A 21 0.22 2.32 -20.25
CA VAL A 21 -0.41 1.45 -19.24
C VAL A 21 -1.64 0.75 -19.81
N GLN A 22 -2.48 1.47 -20.55
CA GLN A 22 -3.66 0.90 -21.18
C GLN A 22 -3.30 -0.23 -22.16
N LYS A 23 -2.30 0.02 -23.04
CA LYS A 23 -1.83 -0.99 -24.00
C LYS A 23 -1.29 -2.23 -23.29
N GLU A 24 -0.43 -2.04 -22.29
CA GLU A 24 0.20 -3.14 -21.55
C GLU A 24 -0.85 -3.99 -20.82
N LEU A 25 -1.84 -3.36 -20.18
CA LEU A 25 -2.93 -4.06 -19.50
C LEU A 25 -3.84 -4.83 -20.47
N THR A 26 -4.10 -4.31 -21.67
CA THR A 26 -4.93 -5.00 -22.68
C THR A 26 -4.21 -6.20 -23.31
N GLU A 27 -2.87 -6.23 -23.29
CA GLU A 27 -2.05 -7.32 -23.83
C GLU A 27 -1.82 -8.49 -22.84
N GLN A 28 -2.16 -8.32 -21.54
CA GLN A 28 -2.03 -9.36 -20.51
C GLN A 28 -3.23 -10.31 -20.48
N THR A 29 -3.00 -11.64 -20.55
CA THR A 29 -4.11 -12.61 -20.75
C THR A 29 -4.26 -13.74 -19.72
N GLU A 30 -3.31 -14.07 -18.84
CA GLU A 30 -3.50 -15.28 -17.99
C GLU A 30 -3.11 -15.22 -16.49
N ALA A 31 -2.23 -14.32 -16.02
CA ALA A 31 -1.80 -14.31 -14.60
C ALA A 31 -1.86 -12.95 -13.87
N LEU A 32 -2.05 -11.85 -14.61
CA LEU A 32 -1.97 -10.46 -14.11
C LEU A 32 -3.21 -9.62 -14.48
N ALA A 33 -4.29 -10.24 -14.96
CA ALA A 33 -5.41 -9.47 -15.51
C ALA A 33 -6.10 -8.61 -14.44
N TRP A 34 -6.40 -7.38 -14.81
CA TRP A 34 -7.03 -6.38 -13.95
C TRP A 34 -8.48 -6.79 -13.62
N PRO A 35 -8.91 -6.78 -12.35
CA PRO A 35 -10.28 -7.11 -12.01
C PRO A 35 -11.23 -6.06 -12.58
N GLY A 36 -12.44 -6.46 -12.99
CA GLY A 36 -13.51 -5.51 -13.31
C GLY A 36 -13.80 -4.59 -12.12
N ASP A 37 -14.24 -3.34 -12.37
CA ASP A 37 -14.47 -2.34 -11.31
C ASP A 37 -15.39 -2.86 -10.21
N GLN A 38 -16.50 -3.53 -10.58
CA GLN A 38 -17.42 -4.14 -9.63
C GLN A 38 -16.75 -5.23 -8.79
N ALA A 39 -15.93 -6.07 -9.41
CA ALA A 39 -15.22 -7.15 -8.74
C ALA A 39 -14.15 -6.59 -7.79
N LEU A 40 -13.48 -5.50 -8.17
CA LEU A 40 -12.56 -4.76 -7.32
C LEU A 40 -13.27 -4.21 -6.08
N ILE A 41 -14.43 -3.56 -6.27
CA ILE A 41 -15.24 -2.99 -5.17
C ILE A 41 -15.66 -4.09 -4.18
N GLU A 42 -16.20 -5.20 -4.69
CA GLU A 42 -16.62 -6.34 -3.86
C GLU A 42 -15.45 -6.97 -3.10
N TRP A 43 -14.27 -7.04 -3.72
CA TRP A 43 -13.09 -7.58 -3.07
C TRP A 43 -12.55 -6.69 -1.96
N ILE A 44 -12.45 -5.38 -2.20
CA ILE A 44 -11.99 -4.41 -1.20
C ILE A 44 -12.97 -4.31 -0.03
N ALA A 45 -14.29 -4.44 -0.28
CA ALA A 45 -15.33 -4.35 0.73
C ALA A 45 -15.11 -5.25 1.96
N HIS A 46 -14.43 -6.39 1.79
CA HIS A 46 -14.18 -7.35 2.86
C HIS A 46 -12.70 -7.66 3.09
N MET A 47 -11.80 -6.99 2.36
CA MET A 47 -10.37 -7.22 2.54
C MET A 47 -9.88 -6.53 3.81
N PRO A 48 -9.18 -7.23 4.72
CA PRO A 48 -8.44 -6.60 5.82
C PRO A 48 -7.21 -5.87 5.26
N ILE A 49 -7.45 -4.77 4.55
CA ILE A 49 -6.50 -4.08 3.67
C ILE A 49 -5.27 -3.62 4.45
N TYR A 50 -5.44 -3.19 5.69
CA TYR A 50 -4.34 -2.79 6.58
C TYR A 50 -3.34 -3.93 6.83
N ARG A 51 -3.84 -5.17 6.88
CA ARG A 51 -3.03 -6.39 7.06
C ARG A 51 -2.63 -7.03 5.74
N LYS A 52 -3.05 -6.51 4.58
CA LYS A 52 -2.78 -7.14 3.27
C LYS A 52 -1.90 -6.31 2.37
N LEU A 53 -2.04 -5.00 2.45
CA LEU A 53 -1.17 -4.07 1.75
C LEU A 53 -0.12 -3.56 2.71
N SER A 54 1.06 -3.32 2.17
CA SER A 54 2.06 -2.60 2.92
C SER A 54 1.62 -1.17 3.22
N ARG A 55 2.16 -0.59 4.30
CA ARG A 55 1.84 0.77 4.72
C ARG A 55 2.14 1.80 3.63
N SER A 56 3.21 1.61 2.86
CA SER A 56 3.55 2.53 1.77
C SER A 56 2.50 2.51 0.66
N ARG A 57 2.11 1.32 0.19
CA ARG A 57 1.08 1.15 -0.84
C ARG A 57 -0.28 1.66 -0.37
N LEU A 58 -0.66 1.33 0.87
CA LEU A 58 -1.92 1.78 1.44
C LEU A 58 -1.97 3.32 1.60
N ARG A 59 -0.85 3.93 2.00
CA ARG A 59 -0.72 5.39 2.04
C ARG A 59 -0.86 6.00 0.65
N MET A 60 -0.18 5.44 -0.34
CA MET A 60 -0.29 5.89 -1.73
C MET A 60 -1.75 5.84 -2.21
N VAL A 61 -2.48 4.79 -1.87
CA VAL A 61 -3.91 4.67 -2.19
C VAL A 61 -4.73 5.78 -1.54
N LEU A 62 -4.55 6.02 -0.23
CA LEU A 62 -5.27 7.08 0.48
C LEU A 62 -4.88 8.49 0.00
N GLU A 63 -3.62 8.71 -0.38
CA GLU A 63 -3.14 9.97 -0.97
C GLU A 63 -3.74 10.20 -2.36
N ALA A 64 -3.93 9.14 -3.16
CA ALA A 64 -4.63 9.23 -4.43
C ALA A 64 -6.12 9.55 -4.25
N VAL A 65 -6.76 8.96 -3.25
CA VAL A 65 -8.15 9.30 -2.86
C VAL A 65 -8.25 10.78 -2.48
N GLU A 66 -7.34 11.30 -1.65
CA GLU A 66 -7.32 12.73 -1.29
C GLU A 66 -7.17 13.62 -2.52
N ASP A 67 -6.23 13.30 -3.41
CA ASP A 67 -6.04 14.02 -4.67
C ASP A 67 -7.31 14.01 -5.55
N HIS A 68 -7.97 12.86 -5.68
CA HIS A 68 -9.20 12.72 -6.46
C HIS A 68 -10.35 13.53 -5.86
N LEU A 69 -10.51 13.48 -4.53
CA LEU A 69 -11.50 14.29 -3.80
C LEU A 69 -11.22 15.80 -3.94
N LEU A 70 -9.96 16.19 -4.08
CA LEU A 70 -9.54 17.55 -4.42
C LEU A 70 -9.81 17.92 -5.88
N GLY A 71 -10.18 16.94 -6.72
CA GLY A 71 -10.51 17.12 -8.14
C GLY A 71 -9.34 16.87 -9.10
N TRP A 72 -8.17 16.45 -8.60
CA TRP A 72 -7.05 16.07 -9.46
C TRP A 72 -7.40 14.82 -10.27
N GLY A 73 -7.17 14.87 -11.59
CA GLY A 73 -7.50 13.75 -12.49
C GLY A 73 -8.98 13.68 -12.90
N THR A 74 -9.83 14.56 -12.37
CA THR A 74 -11.25 14.66 -12.74
C THR A 74 -11.50 15.74 -13.80
N GLU A 75 -12.60 15.65 -14.55
CA GLU A 75 -13.01 16.71 -15.50
C GLU A 75 -13.33 18.05 -14.83
N LYS A 76 -13.75 18.02 -13.56
CA LYS A 76 -14.08 19.22 -12.79
C LYS A 76 -12.83 20.05 -12.45
N GLY A 77 -11.65 19.43 -12.47
CA GLY A 77 -10.41 20.04 -12.02
C GLY A 77 -10.39 20.32 -10.52
N THR A 78 -9.34 20.98 -10.06
CA THR A 78 -9.11 21.30 -8.65
C THR A 78 -9.04 22.82 -8.44
N TYR A 79 -9.46 23.28 -7.26
CA TYR A 79 -9.23 24.65 -6.80
C TYR A 79 -7.92 24.79 -6.01
N GLN A 80 -7.22 23.70 -5.75
CA GLN A 80 -5.94 23.72 -5.04
C GLN A 80 -4.78 23.87 -6.00
N GLU A 81 -3.74 24.60 -5.56
CA GLU A 81 -2.51 24.77 -6.34
C GLU A 81 -1.62 23.52 -6.31
N THR A 82 -1.74 22.69 -5.27
CA THR A 82 -0.87 21.52 -5.05
C THR A 82 -1.65 20.27 -4.69
N ARG A 83 -1.09 19.12 -5.07
CA ARG A 83 -1.51 17.79 -4.59
C ARG A 83 -1.16 17.58 -3.13
N VAL A 84 -1.74 16.54 -2.52
CA VAL A 84 -1.32 16.11 -1.18
C VAL A 84 0.16 15.73 -1.20
N LYS A 85 0.92 16.20 -0.21
CA LYS A 85 2.33 15.88 -0.12
C LYS A 85 2.52 14.39 0.14
N ARG A 86 3.28 13.74 -0.75
CA ARG A 86 3.55 12.29 -0.66
C ARG A 86 4.38 11.94 0.57
N HIS A 87 4.11 10.75 1.12
CA HIS A 87 4.84 10.14 2.23
C HIS A 87 4.91 10.99 3.51
N SER A 88 4.07 12.01 3.64
CA SER A 88 4.13 12.98 4.74
C SER A 88 3.07 12.76 5.81
N PHE A 89 2.08 11.91 5.52
CA PHE A 89 0.99 11.59 6.42
C PHE A 89 1.09 10.13 6.89
N HIS A 90 0.65 9.89 8.11
CA HIS A 90 0.56 8.56 8.70
C HIS A 90 -0.84 7.99 8.48
N ILE A 91 -0.91 6.68 8.28
CA ILE A 91 -2.18 5.96 8.25
C ILE A 91 -2.67 5.86 9.70
N GLU A 92 -3.85 6.41 9.96
CA GLU A 92 -4.53 6.33 11.24
C GLU A 92 -5.78 5.48 11.12
N HIS A 93 -6.07 4.69 12.16
CA HIS A 93 -7.36 4.01 12.30
C HIS A 93 -8.36 4.93 13.00
N LEU A 94 -9.55 5.15 12.46
CA LEU A 94 -10.59 5.95 13.10
C LEU A 94 -11.09 5.26 14.38
N MET A 95 -11.53 4.00 14.27
CA MET A 95 -11.67 3.09 15.40
C MET A 95 -10.33 2.38 15.63
N PRO A 96 -9.64 2.60 16.76
CA PRO A 96 -8.30 2.06 16.98
C PRO A 96 -8.31 0.53 17.14
N GLN A 97 -7.15 -0.11 16.98
CA GLN A 97 -7.02 -1.55 17.23
C GLN A 97 -7.24 -1.89 18.71
N GLU A 98 -6.78 -1.04 19.62
CA GLU A 98 -7.10 -1.12 21.06
C GLU A 98 -8.43 -0.42 21.39
N TRP A 99 -9.49 -0.73 20.64
CA TRP A 99 -10.79 -0.06 20.75
C TRP A 99 -11.45 -0.25 22.13
N SER A 100 -11.25 -1.40 22.78
CA SER A 100 -11.99 -1.80 24.00
C SER A 100 -11.88 -0.82 25.17
N LYS A 101 -10.84 0.03 25.21
CA LYS A 101 -10.65 1.06 26.25
C LYS A 101 -11.70 2.17 26.21
N HIS A 102 -12.14 2.56 25.01
CA HIS A 102 -12.94 3.77 24.80
C HIS A 102 -14.16 3.55 23.90
N TRP A 103 -14.28 2.38 23.30
CA TRP A 103 -15.32 2.04 22.34
C TRP A 103 -16.12 0.85 22.86
N PRO A 104 -17.28 1.08 23.49
CA PRO A 104 -18.09 -0.01 24.02
C PRO A 104 -18.52 -0.96 22.88
N LEU A 105 -18.54 -2.25 23.17
CA LEU A 105 -19.03 -3.28 22.25
C LEU A 105 -20.55 -3.42 22.39
N PRO A 106 -21.34 -3.23 21.31
CA PRO A 106 -22.76 -3.55 21.31
C PRO A 106 -22.99 -5.03 21.60
N GLU A 107 -24.07 -5.36 22.31
CA GLU A 107 -24.38 -6.75 22.68
C GLU A 107 -24.56 -7.69 21.46
N GLU A 108 -24.93 -7.14 20.30
CA GLU A 108 -25.14 -7.89 19.07
C GLU A 108 -23.88 -8.06 18.20
N THR A 109 -22.72 -7.53 18.64
CA THR A 109 -21.48 -7.56 17.86
C THR A 109 -20.40 -8.35 18.60
N ASP A 110 -19.80 -9.32 17.91
CA ASP A 110 -18.67 -10.09 18.45
C ASP A 110 -17.35 -9.30 18.34
N GLU A 111 -16.43 -9.52 19.28
CA GLU A 111 -15.10 -8.90 19.26
C GLU A 111 -14.33 -9.22 17.97
N THR A 112 -14.44 -10.46 17.48
CA THR A 112 -13.78 -10.92 16.25
C THR A 112 -14.31 -10.17 15.02
N GLU A 113 -15.62 -9.90 15.00
CA GLU A 113 -16.28 -9.18 13.92
C GLU A 113 -15.86 -7.71 13.86
N ARG A 114 -15.68 -7.08 15.03
CA ARG A 114 -15.12 -5.74 15.15
C ARG A 114 -13.65 -5.70 14.73
N ASP A 115 -12.84 -6.62 15.24
CA ASP A 115 -11.42 -6.71 14.93
C ASP A 115 -11.17 -6.89 13.43
N ALA A 116 -12.03 -7.63 12.73
CA ALA A 116 -11.98 -7.73 11.27
C ALA A 116 -12.28 -6.38 10.59
N ARG A 117 -13.31 -5.66 11.04
CA ARG A 117 -13.73 -4.38 10.48
C ARG A 117 -12.74 -3.25 10.73
N VAL A 118 -12.08 -3.25 11.88
CA VAL A 118 -11.03 -2.28 12.19
C VAL A 118 -9.94 -2.26 11.11
N GLN A 119 -9.69 -3.38 10.43
CA GLN A 119 -8.64 -3.50 9.41
C GLN A 119 -9.08 -3.09 7.99
N LEU A 120 -10.36 -2.70 7.80
CA LEU A 120 -10.92 -2.36 6.50
C LEU A 120 -10.57 -0.93 6.08
N LEU A 121 -10.56 -0.69 4.76
CA LEU A 121 -10.21 0.60 4.16
C LEU A 121 -11.05 1.76 4.72
N GLY A 122 -12.34 1.54 4.95
CA GLY A 122 -13.26 2.54 5.49
C GLY A 122 -12.91 3.01 6.89
N ASN A 123 -12.14 2.24 7.67
CA ASN A 123 -11.68 2.65 8.98
C ASN A 123 -10.36 3.44 8.95
N LEU A 124 -9.73 3.59 7.78
CA LEU A 124 -8.40 4.18 7.66
C LEU A 124 -8.47 5.61 7.14
N THR A 125 -7.57 6.46 7.63
CA THR A 125 -7.39 7.81 7.12
C THR A 125 -5.94 8.26 7.19
N LEU A 126 -5.67 9.48 6.72
CA LEU A 126 -4.36 10.12 6.78
C LEU A 126 -4.34 11.21 7.84
N LEU A 127 -3.30 11.25 8.68
CA LEU A 127 -3.05 12.33 9.63
C LEU A 127 -1.57 12.75 9.69
N PRO A 128 -1.26 14.03 9.95
CA PRO A 128 0.10 14.44 10.30
C PRO A 128 0.60 13.75 11.57
N GLN A 129 1.89 13.44 11.66
CA GLN A 129 2.49 12.72 12.80
C GLN A 129 2.08 13.26 14.19
N ARG A 130 2.11 14.58 14.35
CA ARG A 130 1.74 15.25 15.61
C ARG A 130 0.26 15.04 15.97
N LEU A 131 -0.62 15.08 14.99
CA LEU A 131 -2.05 14.86 15.20
C LEU A 131 -2.33 13.38 15.47
N ASN A 132 -1.69 12.49 14.71
CA ASN A 132 -1.74 11.04 14.90
C ASN A 132 -1.37 10.65 16.34
N SER A 133 -0.25 11.18 16.84
CA SER A 133 0.22 10.93 18.21
C SER A 133 -0.72 11.48 19.28
N LYS A 134 -1.47 12.54 18.95
CA LYS A 134 -2.43 13.17 19.87
C LYS A 134 -3.73 12.39 20.00
N VAL A 135 -4.21 11.80 18.90
CA VAL A 135 -5.53 11.14 18.86
C VAL A 135 -5.45 9.62 19.02
N SER A 136 -4.47 8.95 18.41
CA SER A 136 -4.11 7.53 18.54
C SER A 136 -5.27 6.61 18.99
N ASN A 137 -5.19 6.01 20.19
CA ASN A 137 -6.21 5.08 20.70
C ASN A 137 -7.41 5.77 21.38
N GLY A 138 -7.58 7.07 21.19
CA GLY A 138 -8.63 7.87 21.83
C GLY A 138 -10.07 7.55 21.37
N PRO A 139 -11.07 8.05 22.10
CA PRO A 139 -12.48 7.90 21.73
C PRO A 139 -12.83 8.66 20.45
N TRP A 140 -13.92 8.28 19.79
CA TRP A 140 -14.46 9.03 18.65
C TRP A 140 -14.84 10.47 19.04
N THR A 141 -15.64 10.59 20.09
CA THR A 141 -16.23 11.83 20.61
C THR A 141 -15.78 12.10 22.05
N GLY A 142 -16.16 13.27 22.59
CA GLY A 142 -15.77 13.72 23.92
C GLY A 142 -14.57 14.66 23.89
N ASP A 143 -14.21 15.20 25.06
CA ASP A 143 -13.09 16.13 25.23
C ASP A 143 -11.78 15.43 24.84
N GLY A 144 -11.07 15.99 23.87
CA GLY A 144 -9.87 15.40 23.30
C GLY A 144 -10.12 14.20 22.37
N GLY A 145 -11.37 13.90 22.00
CA GLY A 145 -11.71 12.84 21.05
C GLY A 145 -11.22 13.09 19.62
N LYS A 146 -11.33 12.08 18.77
CA LYS A 146 -10.89 12.14 17.37
C LYS A 146 -11.62 13.23 16.60
N VAL A 147 -12.94 13.29 16.68
CA VAL A 147 -13.77 14.27 15.96
C VAL A 147 -13.34 15.70 16.28
N GLU A 148 -13.19 16.03 17.57
CA GLU A 148 -12.81 17.37 18.01
C GLU A 148 -11.43 17.77 17.47
N ASN A 149 -10.45 16.86 17.57
CA ASN A 149 -9.10 17.11 17.10
C ASN A 149 -9.02 17.21 15.57
N LEU A 150 -9.75 16.38 14.83
CA LEU A 150 -9.83 16.45 13.38
C LEU A 150 -10.45 17.78 12.94
N ARG A 151 -11.57 18.20 13.55
CA ARG A 151 -12.21 19.51 13.26
C ARG A 151 -11.28 20.69 13.54
N LYS A 152 -10.44 20.62 14.57
CA LYS A 152 -9.55 21.71 14.99
C LYS A 152 -8.25 21.80 14.18
N HIS A 153 -7.71 20.66 13.73
CA HIS A 153 -6.31 20.59 13.29
C HIS A 153 -6.12 19.98 11.90
N ASP A 154 -7.11 19.27 11.36
CA ASP A 154 -6.96 18.59 10.07
C ASP A 154 -7.57 19.37 8.90
N ASN A 155 -6.87 19.37 7.76
CA ASN A 155 -7.28 20.10 6.55
C ASN A 155 -7.50 19.18 5.34
N LEU A 156 -7.36 17.86 5.48
CA LEU A 156 -7.52 16.94 4.36
C LEU A 156 -9.01 16.77 4.00
N ILE A 157 -9.33 16.72 2.71
CA ILE A 157 -10.70 16.56 2.23
C ILE A 157 -11.27 15.19 2.62
N ILE A 158 -10.44 14.15 2.65
CA ILE A 158 -10.84 12.81 3.07
C ILE A 158 -11.40 12.81 4.51
N ASN A 159 -10.80 13.59 5.40
CA ASN A 159 -11.25 13.74 6.79
C ASN A 159 -12.44 14.70 6.91
N ARG A 160 -12.45 15.81 6.16
CA ARG A 160 -13.60 16.73 6.15
C ARG A 160 -14.87 16.09 5.61
N THR A 161 -14.74 15.24 4.59
CA THR A 161 -15.86 14.49 4.01
C THR A 161 -16.39 13.46 4.99
N LEU A 162 -15.47 12.71 5.63
CA LEU A 162 -15.80 11.81 6.75
C LEU A 162 -16.62 12.53 7.83
N LEU A 163 -16.10 13.62 8.39
CA LEU A 163 -16.76 14.36 9.47
C LEU A 163 -18.10 14.96 9.04
N ARG A 164 -18.25 15.37 7.78
CA ARG A 164 -19.52 15.90 7.28
C ARG A 164 -20.58 14.80 7.14
N GLN A 165 -20.18 13.59 6.82
CA GLN A 165 -21.10 12.49 6.53
C GLN A 165 -21.53 11.74 7.80
N TYR A 166 -20.59 11.51 8.72
CA TYR A 166 -20.80 10.65 9.89
C TYR A 166 -20.84 11.42 11.21
N ASP A 167 -20.40 12.68 11.19
CA ASP A 167 -20.45 13.59 12.33
C ASP A 167 -19.86 12.98 13.60
N ASP A 168 -20.66 12.86 14.66
CA ASP A 168 -20.25 12.35 15.97
C ASP A 168 -20.55 10.84 16.15
N PHE A 169 -20.89 10.11 15.07
CA PHE A 169 -21.21 8.67 15.11
C PHE A 169 -20.25 7.86 14.24
N TRP A 170 -19.71 6.76 14.79
CA TRP A 170 -18.81 5.86 14.08
C TRP A 170 -18.98 4.44 14.60
N SER A 171 -19.41 3.52 13.74
CA SER A 171 -19.54 2.09 14.03
C SER A 171 -19.05 1.23 12.87
N GLU A 172 -19.15 -0.07 13.05
CA GLU A 172 -18.95 -1.10 12.04
C GLU A 172 -19.71 -0.82 10.73
N GLY A 173 -20.97 -0.37 10.84
CA GLY A 173 -21.79 -0.07 9.67
C GLY A 173 -21.27 1.12 8.86
N GLU A 174 -20.73 2.14 9.53
CA GLU A 174 -20.08 3.29 8.89
C GLU A 174 -18.73 2.90 8.26
N ILE A 175 -17.97 2.00 8.91
CA ILE A 175 -16.75 1.43 8.33
C ILE A 175 -17.08 0.68 7.03
N ASP A 176 -18.09 -0.17 7.04
CA ASP A 176 -18.51 -0.94 5.86
C ASP A 176 -18.97 0.01 4.73
N SER A 177 -19.83 0.98 5.06
CA SER A 177 -20.34 1.97 4.10
C SER A 177 -19.23 2.84 3.51
N ARG A 178 -18.28 3.29 4.33
CA ARG A 178 -17.14 4.10 3.87
C ARG A 178 -16.15 3.25 3.06
N THR A 179 -15.99 1.97 3.38
CA THR A 179 -15.15 1.05 2.60
C THR A 179 -15.67 0.97 1.16
N THR A 180 -16.99 0.79 0.98
CA THR A 180 -17.61 0.78 -0.36
C THR A 180 -17.40 2.10 -1.09
N ALA A 181 -17.69 3.24 -0.45
CA ALA A 181 -17.53 4.56 -1.07
C ALA A 181 -16.08 4.85 -1.49
N LEU A 182 -15.10 4.48 -0.67
CA LEU A 182 -13.68 4.62 -1.01
C LEU A 182 -13.27 3.67 -2.14
N SER A 183 -13.84 2.47 -2.20
CA SER A 183 -13.55 1.51 -3.27
C SER A 183 -14.08 1.99 -4.63
N GLU A 184 -15.25 2.63 -4.64
CA GLU A 184 -15.81 3.29 -5.84
C GLU A 184 -14.88 4.41 -6.33
N ILE A 185 -14.38 5.25 -5.43
CA ILE A 185 -13.38 6.28 -5.78
C ILE A 185 -12.11 5.65 -6.35
N ILE A 186 -11.62 4.55 -5.76
CA ILE A 186 -10.43 3.84 -6.26
C ILE A 186 -10.67 3.32 -7.68
N ALA A 187 -11.85 2.76 -7.97
CA ALA A 187 -12.23 2.33 -9.31
C ALA A 187 -12.30 3.50 -10.31
N GLU A 188 -12.71 4.70 -9.88
CA GLU A 188 -12.68 5.90 -10.72
C GLU A 188 -11.24 6.39 -11.02
N ILE A 189 -10.33 6.28 -10.04
CA ILE A 189 -8.93 6.69 -10.20
C ILE A 189 -8.19 5.73 -11.15
N TRP A 190 -8.43 4.43 -11.01
CA TRP A 190 -7.80 3.37 -11.81
C TRP A 190 -8.85 2.50 -12.51
N PRO A 191 -9.51 3.03 -13.55
CA PRO A 191 -10.58 2.31 -14.24
C PRO A 191 -10.01 1.16 -15.07
N VAL A 192 -10.80 0.08 -15.19
CA VAL A 192 -10.49 -1.00 -16.12
C VAL A 192 -10.43 -0.47 -17.56
N PRO A 193 -9.38 -0.78 -18.35
CA PRO A 193 -9.34 -0.46 -19.77
C PRO A 193 -10.54 -1.00 -20.55
N GLU A 194 -11.08 -0.19 -21.45
CA GLU A 194 -12.13 -0.63 -22.38
C GLU A 194 -11.65 -1.84 -23.21
N GLY A 195 -12.47 -2.89 -23.27
CA GLY A 195 -12.13 -4.13 -23.99
C GLY A 195 -11.28 -5.14 -23.20
N HIS A 196 -10.85 -4.82 -21.97
CA HIS A 196 -10.22 -5.79 -21.08
C HIS A 196 -11.26 -6.83 -20.62
N ALA A 197 -11.04 -8.10 -20.93
CA ALA A 197 -11.89 -9.18 -20.45
C ALA A 197 -11.64 -9.36 -18.94
N PRO A 198 -12.63 -9.07 -18.07
CA PRO A 198 -12.43 -9.23 -16.64
C PRO A 198 -12.16 -10.71 -16.36
N LEU A 199 -11.09 -11.02 -15.62
CA LEU A 199 -11.02 -12.32 -14.96
C LEU A 199 -12.20 -12.35 -13.97
N ALA A 200 -13.05 -13.38 -14.07
CA ALA A 200 -13.85 -13.76 -12.93
C ALA A 200 -12.86 -13.99 -11.78
N ILE A 201 -13.01 -13.27 -10.66
CA ILE A 201 -12.21 -13.51 -9.47
C ILE A 201 -12.39 -15.00 -9.16
N ARG A 202 -11.39 -15.82 -9.50
CA ARG A 202 -11.31 -17.18 -8.95
C ARG A 202 -11.33 -16.97 -7.45
N GLU A 203 -12.23 -17.65 -6.74
CA GLU A 203 -12.32 -17.68 -5.28
C GLU A 203 -11.00 -18.20 -4.66
N GLN A 204 -9.91 -17.46 -4.84
CA GLN A 204 -8.70 -17.63 -4.08
C GLN A 204 -8.97 -16.90 -2.78
N LYS A 205 -9.57 -17.63 -1.84
CA LYS A 205 -9.60 -17.31 -0.41
C LYS A 205 -8.29 -16.59 -0.07
N PRO A 206 -8.31 -15.31 0.36
CA PRO A 206 -7.08 -14.59 0.60
C PRO A 206 -6.25 -15.40 1.58
N ALA A 207 -5.09 -15.88 1.12
CA ALA A 207 -4.19 -16.67 1.94
C ALA A 207 -3.93 -15.86 3.21
N SER A 208 -4.27 -16.42 4.36
CA SER A 208 -3.93 -15.85 5.67
C SER A 208 -2.45 -15.44 5.67
N GLY A 209 -2.16 -14.22 6.11
CA GLY A 209 -0.80 -13.70 6.11
C GLY A 209 -0.83 -12.18 6.25
N SER A 210 -0.30 -11.69 7.36
CA SER A 210 -0.12 -10.29 7.72
C SER A 210 0.73 -9.53 6.70
N ALA A 211 0.55 -8.21 6.64
CA ALA A 211 1.37 -7.28 5.89
C ALA A 211 2.74 -7.23 6.58
N ARG A 212 3.58 -8.21 6.26
CA ARG A 212 5.00 -8.16 6.53
C ARG A 212 5.58 -7.06 5.65
N ILE A 213 6.43 -6.21 6.23
CA ILE A 213 7.28 -5.30 5.45
C ILE A 213 8.03 -6.16 4.44
N ASP A 214 8.02 -5.76 3.18
CA ASP A 214 8.71 -6.46 2.11
C ASP A 214 9.81 -5.57 1.48
N LEU A 215 10.59 -6.13 0.55
CA LEU A 215 11.64 -5.37 -0.13
C LEU A 215 11.08 -4.24 -1.01
N ALA A 216 9.82 -4.35 -1.45
CA ALA A 216 9.18 -3.29 -2.23
C ALA A 216 8.87 -2.07 -1.37
N ASP A 217 8.65 -2.24 -0.06
CA ASP A 217 8.53 -1.13 0.89
C ASP A 217 9.83 -0.34 1.04
N LEU A 218 10.96 -1.04 1.16
CA LEU A 218 12.27 -0.41 1.25
C LEU A 218 12.64 0.31 -0.06
N LEU A 219 12.32 -0.30 -1.22
CA LEU A 219 12.50 0.32 -2.54
C LEU A 219 11.67 1.58 -2.69
N SER A 220 10.39 1.52 -2.32
CA SER A 220 9.46 2.65 -2.48
C SER A 220 9.77 3.83 -1.54
N ALA A 221 10.54 3.57 -0.47
CA ALA A 221 10.96 4.58 0.49
C ALA A 221 12.41 5.04 0.27
N ASP A 222 13.05 4.61 -0.83
CA ASP A 222 14.43 4.92 -1.19
C ASP A 222 15.47 4.46 -0.13
N PHE A 223 15.14 3.46 0.68
CA PHE A 223 16.09 2.84 1.63
C PHE A 223 17.02 1.85 0.93
N ILE A 224 16.58 1.29 -0.19
CA ILE A 224 17.37 0.42 -1.06
C ILE A 224 17.06 0.77 -2.52
N GLU A 225 17.98 0.46 -3.43
CA GLU A 225 17.81 0.73 -4.86
C GLU A 225 17.44 -0.53 -5.66
N GLY A 226 16.67 -0.34 -6.73
CA GLY A 226 16.42 -1.40 -7.70
C GLY A 226 17.71 -1.78 -8.41
N GLY A 227 18.03 -3.08 -8.42
CA GLY A 227 19.32 -3.62 -8.89
C GLY A 227 20.34 -3.85 -7.78
N ALA A 228 20.02 -3.52 -6.52
CA ALA A 228 20.94 -3.72 -5.40
C ALA A 228 21.32 -5.20 -5.23
N THR A 229 22.60 -5.43 -4.93
CA THR A 229 23.13 -6.79 -4.74
C THR A 229 23.03 -7.19 -3.27
N ILE A 230 22.53 -8.40 -3.03
CA ILE A 230 22.46 -9.02 -1.71
C ILE A 230 23.35 -10.25 -1.61
N TYR A 231 23.87 -10.50 -0.42
CA TYR A 231 24.83 -11.54 -0.12
C TYR A 231 24.38 -12.40 1.07
N PRO A 232 24.60 -13.72 1.04
CA PRO A 232 24.41 -14.56 2.22
C PRO A 232 25.40 -14.20 3.32
N ARG A 233 24.95 -14.22 4.57
CA ARG A 233 25.84 -14.11 5.74
C ARG A 233 26.54 -15.41 6.12
N SER A 234 26.20 -16.51 5.47
CA SER A 234 26.75 -17.82 5.77
C SER A 234 28.03 -18.05 4.97
N GLU A 235 29.13 -18.34 5.65
CA GLU A 235 30.44 -18.67 5.05
C GLU A 235 30.34 -19.81 4.01
N LYS A 236 29.38 -20.74 4.18
CA LYS A 236 29.15 -21.83 3.23
C LYS A 236 28.76 -21.33 1.83
N PHE A 237 28.21 -20.12 1.72
CA PHE A 237 27.75 -19.52 0.47
C PHE A 237 28.55 -18.27 0.13
N GLU A 238 29.79 -18.17 0.61
CA GLU A 238 30.68 -17.07 0.29
C GLU A 238 30.86 -16.91 -1.22
N GLY A 239 30.83 -15.65 -1.69
CA GLY A 239 30.91 -15.31 -3.12
C GLY A 239 29.59 -15.47 -3.91
N LEU A 240 28.54 -16.00 -3.30
CA LEU A 240 27.20 -16.01 -3.90
C LEU A 240 26.58 -14.60 -3.82
N ARG A 241 25.93 -14.20 -4.90
CA ARG A 241 25.22 -12.93 -5.02
C ARG A 241 23.83 -13.13 -5.61
N ALA A 242 22.87 -12.38 -5.11
CA ALA A 242 21.55 -12.22 -5.71
C ALA A 242 21.27 -10.74 -5.92
N THR A 243 20.32 -10.40 -6.79
CA THR A 243 19.96 -9.01 -7.08
C THR A 243 18.49 -8.77 -6.77
N ILE A 244 18.17 -7.63 -6.17
CA ILE A 244 16.78 -7.19 -5.97
C ILE A 244 16.38 -6.41 -7.22
N ASN A 245 15.33 -6.81 -7.91
CA ASN A 245 14.86 -6.07 -9.07
C ASN A 245 13.97 -4.88 -8.65
N SER A 246 13.54 -4.05 -9.61
CA SER A 246 12.71 -2.87 -9.36
C SER A 246 11.33 -3.14 -8.75
N GLU A 247 10.89 -4.41 -8.73
CA GLU A 247 9.62 -4.83 -8.13
C GLU A 247 9.78 -5.40 -6.70
N GLY A 248 11.02 -5.48 -6.20
CA GLY A 248 11.33 -6.09 -4.90
C GLY A 248 11.48 -7.60 -4.92
N ALA A 249 11.48 -8.22 -6.09
CA ALA A 249 11.76 -9.65 -6.24
C ALA A 249 13.26 -9.92 -6.29
N ILE A 250 13.65 -11.10 -5.80
CA ILE A 250 15.06 -11.51 -5.71
C ILE A 250 15.40 -12.42 -6.87
N GLU A 251 16.41 -12.05 -7.64
CA GLU A 251 16.96 -12.86 -8.73
C GLU A 251 18.25 -13.53 -8.28
N LEU A 252 18.23 -14.86 -8.27
CA LEU A 252 19.33 -15.69 -7.80
C LEU A 252 19.51 -16.86 -8.76
N GLY A 253 20.68 -16.95 -9.40
CA GLY A 253 21.01 -18.08 -10.29
C GLY A 253 20.03 -18.24 -11.46
N GLY A 254 19.41 -17.15 -11.93
CA GLY A 254 18.39 -17.17 -12.99
C GLY A 254 16.98 -17.56 -12.53
N GLN A 255 16.75 -17.75 -11.22
CA GLN A 255 15.42 -17.94 -10.64
C GLN A 255 14.95 -16.67 -9.91
N LYS A 256 13.66 -16.37 -10.02
CA LYS A 256 13.00 -15.26 -9.34
C LYS A 256 12.29 -15.77 -8.08
N PHE A 257 12.48 -15.08 -6.96
CA PHE A 257 11.83 -15.37 -5.68
C PHE A 257 11.05 -14.14 -5.21
N ASP A 258 9.93 -14.38 -4.55
CA ASP A 258 9.01 -13.37 -4.03
C ASP A 258 9.40 -12.84 -2.64
N SER A 259 10.34 -13.50 -1.95
CA SER A 259 10.74 -13.16 -0.59
C SER A 259 12.17 -13.59 -0.25
N LEU A 260 12.80 -12.85 0.67
CA LEU A 260 14.14 -13.14 1.19
C LEU A 260 14.24 -14.55 1.79
N SER A 261 13.20 -14.96 2.51
CA SER A 261 13.11 -16.29 3.14
C SER A 261 12.95 -17.40 2.10
N ALA A 262 12.20 -17.18 1.01
CA ALA A 262 12.09 -18.16 -0.07
C ALA A 262 13.44 -18.37 -0.78
N ALA A 263 14.15 -17.28 -1.10
CA ALA A 263 15.48 -17.34 -1.69
C ALA A 263 16.51 -18.01 -0.75
N ALA A 264 16.49 -17.70 0.55
CA ALA A 264 17.36 -18.33 1.54
C ALA A 264 17.05 -19.82 1.73
N LYS A 265 15.77 -20.21 1.75
CA LYS A 265 15.34 -21.61 1.82
C LYS A 265 15.80 -22.40 0.61
N HIS A 266 15.77 -21.80 -0.59
CA HIS A 266 16.25 -22.45 -1.81
C HIS A 266 17.73 -22.84 -1.69
N LEU A 267 18.57 -21.96 -1.13
CA LEU A 267 20.00 -22.23 -0.94
C LEU A 267 20.30 -23.18 0.21
N THR A 268 19.61 -23.00 1.34
CA THR A 268 19.90 -23.75 2.57
C THR A 268 19.21 -25.11 2.63
N GLY A 269 18.16 -25.32 1.83
CA GLY A 269 17.32 -26.52 1.87
C GLY A 269 16.36 -26.59 3.06
N ARG A 270 16.32 -25.57 3.93
CA ARG A 270 15.47 -25.52 5.14
C ARG A 270 14.85 -24.13 5.32
N PRO A 271 13.71 -24.00 6.03
CA PRO A 271 13.17 -22.70 6.41
C PRO A 271 14.26 -21.83 7.06
N THR A 272 14.43 -20.62 6.55
CA THR A 272 15.49 -19.69 6.99
C THR A 272 14.92 -18.28 6.97
N ASN A 273 15.12 -17.53 8.06
CA ASN A 273 14.66 -16.14 8.16
C ASN A 273 15.51 -15.26 7.24
N GLY A 274 14.91 -14.78 6.15
CA GLY A 274 15.58 -14.01 5.13
C GLY A 274 16.15 -12.67 5.63
N TRP A 275 15.44 -11.95 6.50
CA TRP A 275 15.90 -10.64 7.00
C TRP A 275 17.21 -10.73 7.77
N TRP A 276 17.41 -11.83 8.48
CA TRP A 276 18.63 -12.10 9.24
C TRP A 276 19.75 -12.71 8.41
N TRP A 277 19.41 -13.34 7.29
CA TRP A 277 20.33 -14.17 6.52
C TRP A 277 21.05 -13.40 5.40
N TRP A 278 20.46 -12.32 4.91
CA TRP A 278 20.99 -11.53 3.81
C TRP A 278 21.61 -10.21 4.30
N THR A 279 22.74 -9.83 3.70
CA THR A 279 23.25 -8.46 3.69
C THR A 279 22.99 -7.84 2.32
N ILE A 280 23.02 -6.52 2.23
CA ILE A 280 22.84 -5.75 0.99
C ILE A 280 23.96 -4.72 0.85
N GLU A 281 24.43 -4.53 -0.37
CA GLU A 281 25.38 -3.48 -0.71
C GLU A 281 24.62 -2.16 -0.94
N VAL A 282 24.94 -1.13 -0.15
CA VAL A 282 24.41 0.23 -0.27
C VAL A 282 25.60 1.18 -0.35
N GLY A 283 25.80 1.81 -1.50
CA GLY A 283 27.00 2.61 -1.75
C GLY A 283 28.26 1.74 -1.80
N SER A 284 29.21 1.97 -0.88
CA SER A 284 30.46 1.19 -0.76
C SER A 284 30.46 0.18 0.38
N ASP A 285 29.40 0.15 1.19
CA ASP A 285 29.33 -0.61 2.43
C ASP A 285 28.26 -1.72 2.33
N GLN A 286 28.49 -2.82 3.06
CA GLN A 286 27.48 -3.87 3.24
C GLN A 286 26.76 -3.68 4.56
N HIS A 287 25.43 -3.71 4.49
CA HIS A 287 24.54 -3.56 5.63
C HIS A 287 23.67 -4.80 5.80
N GLU A 288 23.26 -5.10 7.02
CA GLU A 288 22.31 -6.18 7.26
C GLU A 288 20.90 -5.74 6.84
N LEU A 289 20.18 -6.57 6.09
CA LEU A 289 18.84 -6.17 5.61
C LEU A 289 17.85 -5.93 6.75
N ARG A 290 18.03 -6.61 7.90
CA ARG A 290 17.24 -6.32 9.12
C ARG A 290 17.50 -4.92 9.68
N GLU A 291 18.71 -4.38 9.56
CA GLU A 291 19.05 -3.05 10.09
C GLU A 291 18.37 -1.97 9.23
N ILE A 292 18.43 -2.11 7.90
CA ILE A 292 17.71 -1.22 7.00
C ILE A 292 16.19 -1.31 7.22
N ARG A 293 15.67 -2.53 7.45
CA ARG A 293 14.25 -2.71 7.83
C ARG A 293 13.92 -2.00 9.14
N GLN A 294 14.80 -2.06 10.14
CA GLN A 294 14.60 -1.37 11.42
C GLN A 294 14.67 0.14 11.25
N GLU A 295 15.63 0.67 10.50
CA GLU A 295 15.74 2.10 10.20
C GLU A 295 14.48 2.62 9.48
N TYR A 296 13.93 1.81 8.56
CA TYR A 296 12.65 2.11 7.93
C TYR A 296 11.51 2.14 8.96
N LEU A 297 11.41 1.14 9.84
CA LEU A 297 10.40 1.10 10.90
C LEU A 297 10.48 2.32 11.84
N ASP A 298 11.68 2.65 12.27
CA ASP A 298 11.97 3.80 13.14
C ASP A 298 11.60 5.12 12.44
N ALA A 299 11.95 5.27 11.16
CA ALA A 299 11.58 6.43 10.35
C ALA A 299 10.06 6.56 10.15
N GLN A 300 9.33 5.44 10.15
CA GLN A 300 7.87 5.43 10.09
C GLN A 300 7.20 5.62 11.47
N GLY A 301 7.97 5.63 12.57
CA GLY A 301 7.46 5.71 13.94
C GLY A 301 6.70 4.46 14.38
N CYS A 302 7.09 3.28 13.86
CA CYS A 302 6.52 1.98 14.22
C CYS A 302 7.48 1.21 15.12
N ASP A 303 6.97 0.64 16.22
CA ASP A 303 7.71 -0.31 17.06
C ASP A 303 7.63 -1.71 16.44
N ASP A 304 8.74 -2.45 16.42
CA ASP A 304 8.82 -3.79 15.83
C ASP A 304 8.25 -4.81 16.81
N THR A 305 6.92 -5.00 16.79
CA THR A 305 6.31 -6.17 17.44
C THR A 305 6.37 -7.35 16.47
N GLU A 306 7.56 -7.87 16.18
CA GLU A 306 7.65 -9.28 15.81
C GLU A 306 7.57 -10.08 17.12
N ASP A 307 6.41 -10.72 17.32
CA ASP A 307 6.31 -11.90 18.18
C ASP A 307 7.33 -12.92 17.68
N ASP A 308 8.34 -13.14 18.51
CA ASP A 308 9.12 -14.36 18.54
C ASP A 308 8.16 -15.54 18.79
N GLU A 309 7.67 -16.18 17.73
CA GLU A 309 7.15 -17.54 17.83
C GLU A 309 7.79 -18.44 16.76
N ASP A 310 8.29 -19.57 17.28
CA ASP A 310 9.14 -20.61 16.69
C ASP A 310 8.60 -21.28 15.41
#